data_AF-A0A5B7BL81-F1
#
_entry.id   AF-A0A5B7BL81-F1
#
_cell.length_a   1.000
_cell.length_b   1.000
_cell.length_c   1.000
_cell.angle_alpha   90.00
_cell.angle_beta   90.00
_cell.angle_gamma   90.00
#
_symmetry.space_group_name_H-M   'P 1'
#
loop_
_entity.id
_entity.type
_entity.pdbx_description
1 polymer ?
#
loop_
_entity_poly.entity_id
_entity_poly.type
_entity_poly.pdbx_seq_one_letter_code
_entity_poly.pdbx_strand_id
1 'polypeptide(L)'
;MDRHVFKNLFWLTKGVSLSTRSSSSLQINPQIPDALELRTWMDANVEELEKLMMSTTFLALARRLDDKSINDIVEIVALPSLPDNTIFTLKCNLAVDDVNQQFWYMSCSNCHKATLAMYKEFFTCNHCKHKDVHGFPRCRLTVEATDLTGTITAAIFGEDAEQLISCD
;
A
#
# COMPACT_ATOMS: atom_id res chain seq x y z
N MET A 1 -20.89 6.90 -33.51
CA MET A 1 -20.02 7.66 -32.58
C MET A 1 -19.85 6.80 -31.35
N ASP A 2 -18.90 5.87 -31.40
CA ASP A 2 -18.67 4.92 -30.31
C ASP A 2 -17.90 5.58 -29.17
N ARG A 3 -18.55 5.64 -28.00
CA ARG A 3 -17.92 5.99 -26.74
C ARG A 3 -17.35 4.71 -26.14
N HIS A 4 -16.09 4.43 -26.41
CA HIS A 4 -15.36 3.44 -25.63
C HIS A 4 -15.01 4.05 -24.26
N VAL A 5 -15.74 3.61 -23.23
CA VAL A 5 -15.41 3.89 -21.83
C VAL A 5 -14.22 3.01 -21.47
N PHE A 6 -13.02 3.58 -21.51
CA PHE A 6 -11.85 2.92 -20.95
C PHE A 6 -11.87 3.09 -19.43
N LYS A 7 -12.25 2.03 -18.71
CA LYS A 7 -11.98 1.90 -17.28
C LYS A 7 -10.50 1.56 -17.09
N ASN A 8 -9.80 2.45 -16.40
CA ASN A 8 -8.58 2.26 -15.60
C ASN A 8 -7.33 1.69 -16.28
N LEU A 9 -6.27 2.50 -16.33
CA LEU A 9 -5.04 2.33 -15.54
C LEU A 9 -4.02 3.38 -16.00
N PHE A 10 -3.62 4.34 -15.16
CA PHE A 10 -2.39 5.11 -15.40
C PHE A 10 -1.73 5.51 -14.07
N TRP A 11 -0.50 5.06 -13.89
CA TRP A 11 0.41 5.36 -12.78
C TRP A 11 1.40 6.46 -13.20
N LEU A 12 1.92 7.27 -12.26
CA LEU A 12 3.24 7.92 -12.32
C LEU A 12 3.65 8.51 -10.95
N THR A 13 4.95 8.82 -10.81
CA THR A 13 5.77 8.88 -9.59
C THR A 13 5.68 10.17 -8.74
N LYS A 14 6.00 10.04 -7.43
CA LYS A 14 6.16 11.10 -6.38
C LYS A 14 4.90 11.55 -5.62
N GLY A 15 3.97 10.65 -5.31
CA GLY A 15 2.85 10.97 -4.41
C GLY A 15 1.82 11.95 -4.98
N VAL A 16 1.83 12.17 -6.30
CA VAL A 16 0.83 12.97 -7.02
C VAL A 16 0.04 12.01 -7.92
N SER A 17 -1.28 11.97 -7.73
CA SER A 17 -2.21 11.18 -8.55
C SER A 17 -3.09 12.08 -9.41
N LEU A 18 -3.40 11.64 -10.64
CA LEU A 18 -4.36 12.32 -11.50
C LEU A 18 -5.62 11.46 -11.65
N SER A 19 -6.78 12.06 -11.39
CA SER A 19 -8.09 11.46 -11.64
C SER A 19 -8.82 12.22 -12.75
N THR A 20 -9.62 11.52 -13.56
CA THR A 20 -10.47 12.17 -14.56
C THR A 20 -11.82 12.58 -13.97
N ARG A 21 -12.39 13.67 -14.48
CA ARG A 21 -13.79 14.09 -14.23
C ARG A 21 -14.58 13.99 -15.54
N SER A 22 -15.90 14.17 -15.47
CA SER A 22 -16.77 14.15 -16.65
C SER A 22 -16.40 15.18 -17.73
N SER A 23 -15.70 16.26 -17.36
CA SER A 23 -15.19 17.30 -18.27
C SER A 23 -13.74 17.09 -18.70
N SER A 24 -13.07 16.03 -18.24
CA SER A 24 -11.68 15.73 -18.63
C SER A 24 -11.65 15.13 -20.04
N SER A 25 -10.61 15.45 -20.80
CA SER A 25 -10.31 14.82 -22.09
C SER A 25 -8.92 14.19 -22.05
N LEU A 26 -8.81 13.00 -22.65
CA LEU A 26 -7.56 12.31 -22.86
C LEU A 26 -7.40 12.11 -24.36
N GLN A 27 -6.28 12.56 -24.91
CA GLN A 27 -5.95 12.36 -26.33
C GLN A 27 -4.86 11.30 -26.42
N ILE A 28 -5.11 10.26 -27.21
CA ILE A 28 -4.16 9.16 -27.43
C ILE A 28 -3.29 9.51 -28.62
N ASN A 29 -1.97 9.53 -28.41
CA ASN A 29 -0.97 9.85 -29.44
C ASN A 29 -1.31 11.13 -30.23
N PRO A 30 -1.57 12.27 -29.56
CA PRO A 30 -1.89 13.50 -30.25
C PRO A 30 -0.70 13.91 -31.14
N GLN A 31 -1.01 14.44 -32.32
CA GLN A 31 0.01 14.90 -33.27
C GLN A 31 0.45 16.33 -32.93
N ILE A 32 0.88 16.53 -31.69
CA ILE A 32 1.41 17.80 -31.17
C ILE A 32 2.91 17.67 -30.91
N PRO A 33 3.69 18.77 -31.03
CA PRO A 33 5.14 18.73 -30.88
C PRO A 33 5.60 18.03 -29.58
N ASP A 34 5.00 18.39 -28.46
CA ASP A 34 5.35 17.85 -27.13
C ASP A 34 5.18 16.32 -27.06
N ALA A 35 4.13 15.77 -27.68
CA ALA A 35 3.87 14.34 -27.67
C ALA A 35 4.83 13.56 -28.60
N LEU A 36 5.24 14.18 -29.71
CA LEU A 36 6.24 13.62 -30.63
C LEU A 36 7.64 13.61 -29.99
N GLU A 37 8.00 14.70 -29.29
CA GLU A 37 9.24 14.79 -28.53
C GLU A 37 9.27 13.76 -27.40
N LEU A 38 8.19 13.65 -26.63
CA LEU A 38 8.07 12.66 -25.55
C LEU A 38 8.20 11.22 -26.06
N ARG A 39 7.62 10.92 -27.22
CA ARG A 39 7.75 9.61 -27.85
C ARG A 39 9.20 9.33 -28.26
N THR A 40 9.84 10.30 -28.91
CA THR A 40 11.25 10.16 -29.32
C THR A 40 12.16 9.95 -28.12
N TRP A 41 11.90 10.66 -27.02
CA TRP A 41 12.60 10.46 -25.75
C TRP A 41 12.34 9.07 -25.16
N MET A 42 11.09 8.59 -25.15
CA MET A 42 10.75 7.25 -24.67
C MET A 42 11.51 6.17 -25.44
N ASP A 43 11.48 6.24 -26.78
CA ASP A 43 12.14 5.27 -27.66
C ASP A 43 13.66 5.21 -27.42
N ALA A 44 14.27 6.33 -27.01
CA ALA A 44 15.70 6.38 -26.67
C ALA A 44 16.04 5.86 -25.26
N ASN A 45 15.05 5.70 -24.36
CA ASN A 45 15.27 5.39 -22.94
C ASN A 45 14.53 4.13 -22.45
N VAL A 46 14.08 3.26 -23.37
CA VAL A 46 13.25 2.08 -23.07
C VAL A 46 13.83 1.19 -21.97
N GLU A 47 15.12 0.85 -22.04
CA GLU A 47 15.75 -0.06 -21.07
C GLU A 47 15.80 0.52 -19.64
N GLU A 48 15.95 1.83 -19.52
CA GLU A 48 15.96 2.51 -18.21
C GLU A 48 14.54 2.59 -17.63
N LEU A 49 13.55 2.87 -18.49
CA LEU A 49 12.14 2.88 -18.12
C LEU A 49 11.68 1.51 -17.61
N GLU A 50 12.06 0.42 -18.28
CA GLU A 50 11.73 -0.94 -17.84
C GLU A 50 12.31 -1.24 -16.45
N LYS A 51 13.56 -0.86 -16.19
CA LYS A 51 14.20 -1.01 -14.86
C LYS A 51 13.47 -0.21 -13.78
N LEU A 52 13.05 1.02 -14.09
CA LEU A 52 12.31 1.87 -13.16
C LEU A 52 10.90 1.34 -12.86
N MET A 53 10.20 0.80 -13.86
CA MET A 53 8.89 0.18 -13.69
C MET A 53 8.94 -1.06 -12.78
N MET A 54 10.05 -1.81 -12.81
CA MET A 54 10.26 -2.96 -11.93
C MET A 54 10.79 -2.60 -10.54
N SER A 55 11.07 -1.31 -10.27
CA SER A 55 11.59 -0.89 -8.97
C SER A 55 10.54 -1.03 -7.85
N THR A 56 11.00 -1.39 -6.65
CA THR A 56 10.17 -1.52 -5.44
C THR A 56 9.43 -0.23 -5.08
N THR A 57 9.98 0.93 -5.44
CA THR A 57 9.36 2.25 -5.25
C THR A 57 8.10 2.42 -6.10
N PHE A 58 8.11 1.92 -7.34
CA PHE A 58 6.93 1.95 -8.22
C PHE A 58 5.83 1.03 -7.69
N LEU A 59 6.17 -0.17 -7.23
CA LEU A 59 5.23 -1.12 -6.63
C LEU A 59 4.62 -0.62 -5.31
N ALA A 60 5.42 0.08 -4.48
CA ALA A 60 4.94 0.69 -3.25
C ALA A 60 3.98 1.87 -3.50
N LEU A 61 4.24 2.68 -4.53
CA LEU A 61 3.34 3.75 -4.96
C LEU A 61 2.04 3.19 -5.54
N ALA A 62 2.10 2.13 -6.36
CA ALA A 62 0.91 1.48 -6.89
C ALA A 62 -0.02 0.97 -5.77
N ARG A 63 0.56 0.50 -4.65
CA ARG A 63 -0.17 0.07 -3.46
C ARG A 63 -0.77 1.22 -2.64
N ARG A 64 -0.16 2.41 -2.66
CA ARG A 64 -0.70 3.63 -2.01
C ARG A 64 -1.79 4.33 -2.84
N LEU A 65 -1.81 4.07 -4.14
CA LEU A 65 -2.73 4.68 -5.10
C LEU A 65 -4.04 3.89 -5.25
N ASP A 66 -4.21 2.78 -4.53
CA ASP A 66 -5.50 2.14 -4.26
C ASP A 66 -6.23 2.83 -3.09
N ASP A 67 -5.95 4.13 -2.88
CA ASP A 67 -6.73 5.01 -2.01
C ASP A 67 -8.10 5.18 -2.65
N LYS A 68 -8.95 4.17 -2.44
CA LYS A 68 -10.36 4.22 -2.77
C LYS A 68 -10.90 5.51 -2.16
N SER A 69 -11.55 6.30 -3.01
CA SER A 69 -12.32 7.49 -2.62
C SER A 69 -13.01 7.28 -1.28
N ILE A 70 -13.06 8.31 -0.43
CA ILE A 70 -13.81 8.36 0.84
C ILE A 70 -15.27 7.83 0.69
N ASN A 71 -15.79 7.75 -0.52
CA ASN A 71 -17.09 7.17 -0.84
C ASN A 71 -17.18 5.63 -0.80
N ASP A 72 -16.06 4.90 -0.65
CA ASP A 72 -15.98 3.42 -0.58
C ASP A 72 -15.77 2.93 0.88
N ILE A 73 -16.28 3.69 1.86
CA ILE A 73 -16.29 3.23 3.26
C ILE A 73 -17.29 2.09 3.39
N VAL A 74 -16.81 0.94 3.83
CA VAL A 74 -17.63 -0.23 4.16
C VAL A 74 -18.03 -0.16 5.64
N GLU A 75 -19.23 -0.61 5.96
CA GLU A 75 -19.67 -0.78 7.35
C GLU A 75 -19.22 -2.15 7.88
N ILE A 76 -18.85 -2.22 9.16
CA ILE A 76 -18.35 -3.44 9.80
C ILE A 76 -19.31 -4.62 9.64
N VAL A 77 -20.63 -4.39 9.72
CA VAL A 77 -21.65 -5.43 9.55
C VAL A 77 -21.60 -6.12 8.18
N ALA A 78 -21.08 -5.46 7.14
CA ALA A 78 -20.99 -6.01 5.80
C ALA A 78 -19.74 -6.87 5.57
N LEU A 79 -18.75 -6.83 6.47
CA LEU A 79 -17.48 -7.54 6.32
C LEU A 79 -17.63 -9.07 6.12
N PRO A 80 -18.53 -9.79 6.81
CA PRO A 80 -18.71 -11.22 6.59
C PRO A 80 -19.20 -11.60 5.18
N SER A 81 -19.72 -10.64 4.42
CA SER A 81 -20.19 -10.84 3.05
C SER A 81 -19.13 -10.56 1.98
N LEU A 82 -17.98 -9.99 2.37
CA LEU A 82 -16.89 -9.72 1.45
C LEU A 82 -16.10 -11.00 1.15
N PRO A 83 -15.54 -11.13 -0.07
CA PRO A 83 -14.61 -12.22 -0.37
C PRO A 83 -13.36 -12.15 0.50
N ASP A 84 -12.78 -13.31 0.81
CA ASP A 84 -11.50 -13.39 1.51
C ASP A 84 -10.40 -12.60 0.77
N ASN A 85 -9.49 -12.00 1.54
CA ASN A 85 -8.37 -11.16 1.05
C ASN A 85 -8.80 -9.91 0.26
N THR A 86 -10.03 -9.42 0.48
CA THR A 86 -10.47 -8.13 -0.08
C THR A 86 -9.88 -6.96 0.71
N ILE A 87 -9.40 -5.94 0.00
CA ILE A 87 -8.97 -4.66 0.59
C ILE A 87 -10.18 -3.71 0.62
N PHE A 88 -10.44 -3.16 1.80
CA PHE A 88 -11.56 -2.25 2.06
C PHE A 88 -11.13 -1.11 2.98
N THR A 89 -11.90 -0.03 2.95
CA THR A 89 -11.70 1.16 3.79
C THR A 89 -12.80 1.20 4.84
N LEU A 90 -12.43 1.43 6.11
CA LEU A 90 -13.36 1.59 7.23
C LEU A 90 -13.22 2.98 7.83
N LYS A 91 -14.33 3.51 8.35
CA LYS A 91 -14.32 4.68 9.25
C LYS A 91 -14.82 4.23 10.62
N CYS A 92 -13.89 4.12 11.57
CA CYS A 92 -14.16 3.57 12.90
C CYS A 92 -13.34 4.28 13.98
N ASN A 93 -13.74 4.10 15.23
CA ASN A 93 -12.93 4.45 16.40
C ASN A 93 -12.06 3.26 16.78
N LEU A 94 -10.79 3.52 17.07
CA LEU A 94 -9.84 2.52 17.52
C LEU A 94 -9.68 2.59 19.03
N ALA A 95 -9.70 1.43 19.70
CA ALA A 95 -9.41 1.29 21.11
C ALA A 95 -8.41 0.14 21.33
N VAL A 96 -7.50 0.32 22.29
CA VAL A 96 -6.62 -0.75 22.77
C VAL A 96 -7.31 -1.36 23.99
N ASP A 97 -7.92 -2.53 23.82
CA ASP A 97 -8.65 -3.20 24.92
C ASP A 97 -7.68 -3.94 25.86
N ASP A 98 -6.80 -4.77 25.30
CA ASP A 98 -5.76 -5.46 26.07
C ASP A 98 -4.47 -4.65 26.16
N VAL A 99 -4.26 -3.98 27.29
CA VAL A 99 -3.03 -3.24 27.60
C VAL A 99 -1.83 -4.15 27.93
N ASN A 100 -2.04 -5.45 28.14
CA ASN A 100 -0.98 -6.42 28.44
C ASN A 100 -0.52 -7.20 27.21
N GLN A 101 -1.05 -6.85 26.03
CA GLN A 101 -0.67 -7.48 24.78
C GLN A 101 0.82 -7.30 24.45
N GLN A 102 1.31 -8.11 23.52
CA GLN A 102 2.67 -7.95 23.02
C GLN A 102 2.74 -6.81 21.98
N PHE A 103 3.26 -5.66 22.38
CA PHE A 103 3.39 -4.44 21.57
C PHE A 103 4.44 -4.49 20.46
N TRP A 104 5.21 -5.57 20.37
CA TRP A 104 6.27 -5.71 19.39
C TRP A 104 6.50 -7.18 19.02
N TYR A 105 7.07 -7.39 17.85
CA TYR A 105 7.56 -8.70 17.44
C TYR A 105 8.92 -8.55 16.77
N MET A 106 9.74 -9.60 16.86
CA MET A 106 11.02 -9.60 16.17
C MET A 106 10.81 -9.93 14.69
N SER A 107 11.39 -9.14 13.80
CA SER A 107 11.16 -9.22 12.36
C SER A 107 12.45 -9.28 11.55
N CYS A 108 12.35 -9.76 10.32
CA CYS A 108 13.43 -9.65 9.34
C CYS A 108 13.60 -8.19 8.91
N SER A 109 14.83 -7.65 8.99
CA SER A 109 15.17 -6.28 8.59
C SER A 109 14.88 -5.93 7.12
N ASN A 110 14.59 -6.91 6.27
CA ASN A 110 14.30 -6.71 4.84
C ASN A 110 12.80 -6.85 4.50
N CYS A 111 12.16 -7.95 4.91
CA CYS A 111 10.78 -8.25 4.52
C CYS A 111 9.76 -8.10 5.66
N HIS A 112 10.22 -7.76 6.87
CA HIS A 112 9.42 -7.49 8.06
C HIS A 112 8.51 -8.63 8.55
N LYS A 113 8.62 -9.82 7.97
CA LYS A 113 7.97 -11.02 8.50
C LYS A 113 8.61 -11.43 9.82
N ALA A 114 7.80 -11.98 10.71
CA ALA A 114 8.24 -12.42 12.03
C ALA A 114 9.40 -13.42 11.94
N THR A 115 10.32 -13.33 12.88
CA THR A 115 11.50 -14.20 12.98
C THR A 115 11.75 -14.58 14.44
N LEU A 116 12.50 -15.67 14.63
CA LEU A 116 12.99 -16.10 15.93
C LEU A 116 14.41 -15.58 16.22
N ALA A 117 15.07 -14.96 15.23
CA ALA A 117 16.37 -14.33 15.42
C ALA A 117 16.27 -13.21 16.48
N MET A 118 17.27 -13.10 17.35
CA MET A 118 17.35 -12.05 18.37
C MET A 118 17.66 -10.68 17.74
N TYR A 119 17.57 -9.63 18.56
CA TYR A 119 17.89 -8.27 18.12
C TYR A 119 19.32 -8.19 17.58
N LYS A 120 19.47 -7.68 16.35
CA LYS A 120 20.73 -7.57 15.59
C LYS A 120 21.44 -8.91 15.31
N GLU A 121 20.80 -10.05 15.57
CA GLU A 121 21.32 -11.35 15.16
C GLU A 121 21.20 -11.49 13.64
N PHE A 122 22.31 -11.80 12.96
CA PHE A 122 22.34 -12.02 11.53
C PHE A 122 21.89 -13.43 11.16
N PHE A 123 21.03 -13.55 10.16
CA PHE A 123 20.48 -14.83 9.71
C PHE A 123 20.12 -14.80 8.22
N THR A 124 19.77 -15.97 7.68
CA THR A 124 19.16 -16.07 6.36
C THR A 124 17.63 -16.15 6.52
N CYS A 125 16.90 -15.24 5.90
CA CYS A 125 15.45 -15.17 6.07
C CYS A 125 14.74 -16.35 5.38
N ASN A 126 13.92 -17.09 6.14
CA ASN A 126 13.12 -18.18 5.58
C ASN A 126 12.03 -17.71 4.59
N HIS A 127 11.63 -16.44 4.66
CA HIS A 127 10.56 -15.90 3.81
C HIS A 127 11.06 -15.22 2.54
N CYS A 128 11.99 -14.26 2.64
CA CYS A 128 12.51 -13.55 1.47
C CYS A 128 13.84 -14.09 0.94
N LYS A 129 14.39 -15.13 1.57
CA LYS A 129 15.63 -15.83 1.18
C LYS A 129 16.90 -14.97 1.13
N HIS A 130 16.83 -13.72 1.58
CA HIS A 130 18.00 -12.86 1.71
C HIS A 130 18.91 -13.35 2.84
N LYS A 131 20.21 -13.36 2.55
CA LYS A 131 21.29 -13.64 3.50
C LYS A 131 21.68 -12.35 4.23
N ASP A 132 22.37 -12.50 5.36
CA ASP A 132 22.92 -11.40 6.14
C ASP A 132 21.91 -10.31 6.51
N VAL A 133 20.63 -10.70 6.65
CA VAL A 133 19.61 -9.87 7.29
C VAL A 133 19.73 -9.99 8.80
N HIS A 134 19.20 -9.03 9.56
CA HIS A 134 19.24 -9.11 11.01
C HIS A 134 17.86 -9.00 11.65
N GLY A 135 17.73 -9.50 12.88
CA GLY A 135 16.52 -9.35 13.68
C GLY A 135 16.32 -7.89 14.11
N PHE A 136 15.15 -7.32 13.83
CA PHE A 136 14.79 -5.96 14.23
C PHE A 136 13.36 -5.93 14.80
N PRO A 137 13.13 -5.31 15.96
CA PRO A 137 11.81 -5.23 16.58
C PRO A 137 10.91 -4.32 15.76
N ARG A 138 9.65 -4.73 15.55
CA ARG A 138 8.63 -3.86 14.95
C ARG A 138 7.42 -3.78 15.86
N CYS A 139 6.83 -2.59 15.94
CA CYS A 139 5.61 -2.37 16.69
C CYS A 139 4.46 -3.19 16.12
N ARG A 140 3.61 -3.70 17.01
CA ARG A 140 2.36 -4.41 16.69
C ARG A 140 1.32 -4.06 17.74
N LEU A 141 0.12 -3.68 17.28
CA LEU A 141 -1.01 -3.39 18.12
C LEU A 141 -2.22 -4.20 17.68
N THR A 142 -2.81 -4.93 18.61
CA THR A 142 -4.16 -5.47 18.53
C THR A 142 -5.10 -4.39 19.04
N VAL A 143 -6.04 -3.97 18.20
CA VAL A 143 -7.02 -2.92 18.50
C VAL A 143 -8.41 -3.43 18.21
N GLU A 144 -9.39 -2.88 18.93
CA GLU A 144 -10.79 -2.98 18.57
C GLU A 144 -11.16 -1.78 17.71
N ALA A 145 -11.64 -2.05 16.50
CA ALA A 145 -12.19 -1.06 15.59
C ALA A 145 -13.72 -1.11 15.68
N THR A 146 -14.34 -0.01 16.10
CA THR A 146 -15.79 0.09 16.30
C THR A 146 -16.40 1.18 15.43
N ASP A 147 -17.46 0.86 14.70
CA ASP A 147 -18.33 1.81 14.00
C ASP A 147 -19.78 1.74 14.54
N LEU A 148 -20.74 2.37 13.85
CA LEU A 148 -22.14 2.34 14.28
C LEU A 148 -22.83 0.98 14.09
N THR A 149 -22.21 0.06 13.37
CA THR A 149 -22.79 -1.22 12.92
C THR A 149 -22.17 -2.42 13.63
N GLY A 150 -20.96 -2.28 14.19
CA GLY A 150 -20.34 -3.32 15.00
C GLY A 150 -18.90 -3.01 15.42
N THR A 151 -18.25 -4.05 15.92
CA THR A 151 -16.86 -4.03 16.39
C THR A 151 -16.09 -5.20 15.77
N ILE A 152 -14.84 -4.95 15.37
CA ILE A 152 -13.90 -5.99 14.92
C ILE A 152 -12.56 -5.86 15.64
N THR A 153 -11.87 -6.98 15.79
CA THR A 153 -10.46 -6.99 16.23
C THR A 153 -9.54 -6.89 15.01
N ALA A 154 -8.63 -5.93 15.02
CA ALA A 154 -7.65 -5.70 13.98
C ALA A 154 -6.23 -5.67 14.54
N ALA A 155 -5.24 -5.93 13.67
CA ALA A 155 -3.82 -5.80 14.01
C ALA A 155 -3.17 -4.72 13.14
N ILE A 156 -2.51 -3.76 13.78
CA ILE A 156 -1.76 -2.66 13.18
C ILE A 156 -0.27 -2.95 13.39
N PHE A 157 0.59 -2.63 12.41
CA PHE A 157 2.00 -3.00 12.42
C PHE A 157 2.92 -1.84 12.01
N GLY A 158 4.12 -1.78 12.58
CA GLY A 158 5.18 -0.83 12.19
C GLY A 158 4.81 0.63 12.44
N GLU A 159 5.15 1.49 11.48
CA GLU A 159 4.97 2.95 11.56
C GLU A 159 3.53 3.35 11.90
N ASP A 160 2.53 2.68 11.33
CA ASP A 160 1.11 2.97 11.63
C ASP A 160 0.77 2.69 13.10
N ALA A 161 1.39 1.66 13.69
CA ALA A 161 1.21 1.32 15.09
C ALA A 161 1.96 2.31 15.99
N GLU A 162 3.22 2.62 15.66
CA GLU A 162 4.06 3.63 16.32
C GLU A 162 3.36 4.99 16.39
N GLN A 163 2.77 5.44 15.27
CA GLN A 163 2.01 6.68 15.19
C GLN A 163 0.78 6.67 16.10
N LEU A 164 0.06 5.54 16.17
CA LEU A 164 -1.16 5.43 16.99
C LEU A 164 -0.86 5.58 18.49
N ILE A 165 0.28 5.07 18.97
CA ILE A 165 0.68 5.15 20.40
C ILE A 165 1.76 6.21 20.68
N SER A 166 2.16 6.98 19.67
CA SER A 166 3.17 8.06 19.78
C SER A 166 4.52 7.59 20.35
N CYS A 167 5.04 6.47 19.86
CA CYS A 167 6.38 5.98 20.22
C CYS A 167 7.30 5.92 18.99
N ASP A 168 8.51 6.46 19.11
CA ASP A 168 9.61 6.39 18.13
C ASP A 168 10.79 5.58 18.69
#